data_AF-A0A1I3SY64-F1
#
_entry.id   AF-A0A1I3SY64-F1
#
_cell.length_a   1.000
_cell.length_b   1.000
_cell.length_c   1.000
_cell.angle_alpha   90.00
_cell.angle_beta   90.00
_cell.angle_gamma   90.00
#
_symmetry.space_group_name_H-M   'P 1'
#
loop_
_entity.id
_entity.type
_entity.pdbx_description
1 polymer ?
#
loop_
_entity_poly.entity_id
_entity_poly.type
_entity_poly.pdbx_seq_one_letter_code
_entity_poly.pdbx_strand_id
1 'polypeptide(L)'
;MKTIRYTALCLGMVLPLASMSGCMDSPADRQAHEVRKQTEDHAEGVRESTDMQADQVRDNANKAADNVRENDGKTVTGEAKTRTGENKADAIESQGERKADAIERAGENKADAIEKSGESKADAIEKRD
;
A
#
# COMPACT_ATOMS: atom_id res chain seq x y z
N MET A 1 46.31 -62.51 -8.72
CA MET A 1 45.59 -62.46 -10.01
C MET A 1 45.88 -61.14 -10.69
N LYS A 2 45.99 -61.17 -12.02
CA LYS A 2 46.63 -60.19 -12.92
C LYS A 2 45.97 -58.80 -12.93
N THR A 3 46.81 -57.77 -13.02
CA THR A 3 46.49 -56.44 -13.55
C THR A 3 46.19 -56.49 -15.05
N ILE A 4 45.16 -55.79 -15.53
CA ILE A 4 45.03 -55.36 -16.94
C ILE A 4 44.49 -53.92 -16.97
N ARG A 5 45.14 -53.11 -17.81
CA ARG A 5 44.98 -51.67 -18.02
C ARG A 5 44.58 -51.44 -19.50
N TYR A 6 43.66 -50.50 -19.72
CA TYR A 6 43.36 -49.67 -20.91
C TYR A 6 43.10 -50.25 -22.32
N THR A 7 41.96 -49.86 -22.90
CA THR A 7 41.72 -49.47 -24.33
C THR A 7 40.39 -48.69 -24.37
N ALA A 8 40.31 -47.37 -24.52
CA ALA A 8 40.56 -46.52 -25.70
C ALA A 8 39.45 -46.57 -26.78
N LEU A 9 38.89 -45.37 -27.06
CA LEU A 9 38.38 -44.87 -28.35
C LEU A 9 36.95 -45.26 -28.80
N CYS A 10 36.03 -44.28 -28.88
CA CYS A 10 35.55 -43.73 -30.16
C CYS A 10 34.45 -42.67 -30.02
N LEU A 11 34.71 -41.53 -30.68
CA LEU A 11 33.79 -40.65 -31.40
C LEU A 11 32.62 -39.99 -30.66
N GLY A 12 32.82 -38.71 -30.36
CA GLY A 12 32.10 -37.64 -31.07
C GLY A 12 30.59 -37.68 -31.08
N MET A 13 29.97 -36.92 -30.20
CA MET A 13 28.72 -36.23 -30.51
C MET A 13 28.66 -34.90 -29.75
N VAL A 14 29.32 -33.90 -30.34
CA VAL A 14 28.94 -32.50 -30.14
C VAL A 14 27.62 -32.33 -30.88
N LEU A 15 26.51 -32.17 -30.16
CA LEU A 15 25.24 -31.69 -30.69
C LEU A 15 24.66 -30.62 -29.75
N PRO A 16 23.87 -29.67 -30.28
CA PRO A 16 24.24 -28.26 -30.29
C PRO A 16 23.40 -27.42 -29.34
N LEU A 17 23.91 -26.21 -29.13
CA LEU A 17 23.30 -25.04 -28.50
C LEU A 17 21.90 -24.69 -29.04
N ALA A 18 21.15 -24.01 -28.16
CA ALA A 18 20.00 -23.13 -28.42
C ALA A 18 18.69 -23.84 -28.78
N SER A 19 17.52 -23.51 -28.22
CA SER A 19 17.06 -22.26 -27.62
C SER A 19 15.81 -22.54 -26.80
N MET A 20 15.93 -22.59 -25.47
CA MET A 20 14.79 -22.32 -24.59
C MET A 20 14.92 -20.87 -24.11
N SER A 21 14.68 -19.94 -25.03
CA SER A 21 14.39 -18.54 -24.70
C SER A 21 12.95 -18.45 -24.20
N GLY A 22 12.66 -19.13 -23.10
CA GLY A 22 11.66 -18.65 -22.16
C GLY A 22 12.42 -17.74 -21.22
N CYS A 23 11.93 -16.53 -20.97
CA CYS A 23 12.47 -15.65 -19.94
C CYS A 23 12.39 -16.41 -18.61
N MET A 24 13.45 -17.11 -18.23
CA MET A 24 13.56 -17.70 -16.90
C MET A 24 13.93 -16.52 -16.00
N ASP A 25 12.91 -15.84 -15.47
CA ASP A 25 13.11 -14.88 -14.36
C ASP A 25 13.98 -15.58 -13.32
N SER A 26 15.06 -14.91 -12.93
CA SER A 26 15.97 -15.50 -11.97
C SER A 26 15.23 -15.75 -10.65
N PRO A 27 15.71 -16.67 -9.80
CA PRO A 27 15.17 -16.81 -8.46
C PRO A 27 15.17 -15.48 -7.68
N ALA A 28 16.15 -14.60 -7.95
CA ALA A 28 16.23 -13.27 -7.35
C ALA A 28 15.13 -12.35 -7.88
N ASP A 29 14.87 -12.31 -9.19
CA ASP A 29 13.81 -11.51 -9.80
C ASP A 29 12.43 -11.86 -9.21
N ARG A 30 12.13 -13.16 -9.09
CA ARG A 30 10.87 -13.63 -8.49
C ARG A 30 10.74 -13.24 -7.03
N GLN A 31 11.84 -13.33 -6.27
CA GLN A 31 11.83 -12.95 -4.87
C GLN A 31 11.67 -11.43 -4.69
N ALA A 32 12.33 -10.63 -5.53
CA ALA A 32 12.23 -9.18 -5.52
C ALA A 32 10.81 -8.72 -5.90
N HIS A 33 10.21 -9.31 -6.93
CA HIS A 33 8.81 -9.09 -7.30
C HIS A 33 7.85 -9.38 -6.13
N GLU A 34 8.03 -10.53 -5.45
CA GLU A 34 7.18 -10.87 -4.30
C GLU A 34 7.34 -9.86 -3.15
N VAL A 35 8.56 -9.36 -2.91
CA VAL A 35 8.78 -8.30 -1.91
C VAL A 35 8.04 -7.02 -2.28
N ARG A 36 8.15 -6.55 -3.53
CA ARG A 36 7.44 -5.35 -4.02
C ARG A 36 5.95 -5.50 -3.82
N LYS A 37 5.38 -6.60 -4.33
CA LYS A 37 3.95 -6.90 -4.22
C LYS A 37 3.48 -6.94 -2.76
N GLN A 38 4.18 -7.63 -1.87
CA GLN A 38 3.81 -7.69 -0.45
C GLN A 38 3.82 -6.30 0.21
N THR A 39 4.77 -5.44 -0.16
CA THR A 39 4.82 -4.08 0.39
C THR A 39 3.79 -3.14 -0.22
N GLU A 40 3.45 -3.30 -1.50
CA GLU A 40 2.34 -2.60 -2.16
C GLU A 40 1.01 -2.97 -1.50
N ASP A 41 0.73 -4.27 -1.35
CA ASP A 41 -0.49 -4.77 -0.70
C ASP A 41 -0.62 -4.23 0.74
N HIS A 42 0.50 -4.16 1.48
CA HIS A 42 0.51 -3.60 2.83
C HIS A 42 0.32 -2.09 2.84
N ALA A 43 0.94 -1.35 1.92
CA ALA A 43 0.78 0.09 1.79
C ALA A 43 -0.65 0.46 1.43
N GLU A 44 -1.28 -0.28 0.50
CA GLU A 44 -2.70 -0.15 0.16
C GLU A 44 -3.59 -0.40 1.38
N GLY A 45 -3.34 -1.46 2.15
CA GLY A 45 -4.09 -1.73 3.38
C GLY A 45 -3.93 -0.62 4.44
N VAL A 46 -2.78 0.07 4.47
CA VAL A 46 -2.60 1.26 5.33
C VAL A 46 -3.47 2.42 4.83
N ARG A 47 -3.45 2.73 3.52
CA ARG A 47 -4.26 3.80 2.92
C ARG A 47 -5.74 3.57 3.16
N GLU A 48 -6.24 2.37 2.83
CA GLU A 48 -7.63 1.98 3.03
C GLU A 48 -8.05 2.12 4.51
N SER A 49 -7.20 1.63 5.43
CA SER A 49 -7.49 1.75 6.85
C SER A 49 -7.52 3.20 7.33
N THR A 50 -6.67 4.08 6.81
CA THR A 50 -6.66 5.49 7.22
C THR A 50 -7.79 6.28 6.59
N ASP A 51 -8.19 5.98 5.37
CA ASP A 51 -9.33 6.60 4.70
C ASP A 51 -10.62 6.26 5.45
N MET A 52 -10.83 4.98 5.81
CA MET A 52 -11.97 4.58 6.64
C MET A 52 -11.99 5.32 8.00
N GLN A 53 -10.83 5.54 8.61
CA GLN A 53 -10.73 6.28 9.87
C GLN A 53 -11.04 7.77 9.68
N ALA A 54 -10.57 8.37 8.60
CA ALA A 54 -10.82 9.76 8.24
C ALA A 54 -12.31 10.00 7.98
N ASP A 55 -12.94 9.12 7.21
CA ASP A 55 -14.38 9.15 6.94
C ASP A 55 -15.19 9.02 8.24
N GLN A 56 -14.82 8.10 9.13
CA GLN A 56 -15.46 7.98 10.42
C GLN A 56 -15.34 9.27 11.25
N VAL A 57 -14.21 9.98 11.17
CA VAL A 57 -14.03 11.27 11.85
C VAL A 57 -14.92 12.35 11.24
N ARG A 58 -15.01 12.44 9.90
CA ARG A 58 -15.91 13.38 9.20
C ARG A 58 -17.37 13.12 9.58
N ASP A 59 -17.80 11.87 9.50
CA ASP A 59 -19.16 11.45 9.86
C ASP A 59 -19.53 11.82 11.29
N ASN A 60 -18.62 11.57 12.24
CA ASN A 60 -18.85 11.90 13.64
C ASN A 60 -18.93 13.42 13.87
N ALA A 61 -18.10 14.20 13.17
CA ALA A 61 -18.14 15.66 13.24
C ALA A 61 -19.45 16.21 12.65
N ASN A 62 -19.86 15.71 11.49
CA ASN A 62 -21.13 16.10 10.84
C ASN A 62 -22.33 15.76 11.73
N LYS A 63 -22.37 14.55 12.32
CA LYS A 63 -23.42 14.19 13.29
C LYS A 63 -23.43 15.11 14.51
N ALA A 64 -22.26 15.46 15.03
CA ALA A 64 -22.15 16.37 16.18
C ALA A 64 -22.61 17.79 15.83
N ALA A 65 -22.30 18.28 14.63
CA ALA A 65 -22.75 19.57 14.11
C ALA A 65 -24.27 19.59 13.89
N ASP A 66 -24.83 18.52 13.31
CA ASP A 66 -26.27 18.36 13.17
C ASP A 66 -27.00 18.37 14.51
N ASN A 67 -26.47 17.68 15.52
CA ASN A 67 -27.02 17.75 16.88
C ASN A 67 -26.99 19.18 17.46
N VAL A 68 -25.99 19.99 17.11
CA VAL A 68 -25.96 21.42 17.50
C VAL A 68 -27.08 22.18 16.80
N ARG A 69 -27.27 22.00 15.49
CA ARG A 69 -28.35 22.65 14.72
C ARG A 69 -29.74 22.23 15.23
N GLU A 70 -29.92 20.96 15.57
CA GLU A 70 -31.17 20.45 16.14
C GLU A 70 -31.48 21.05 17.52
N ASN A 71 -30.49 21.12 18.41
CA ASN A 71 -30.66 21.68 19.75
C ASN A 71 -30.91 23.20 19.74
N ASP A 72 -30.33 23.92 18.78
CA ASP A 72 -30.61 25.35 18.57
C ASP A 72 -31.98 25.59 17.90
N GLY A 73 -32.55 24.54 17.32
CA GLY A 73 -33.73 24.54 16.48
C GLY A 73 -33.33 24.65 15.00
N LYS A 74 -33.71 23.64 14.21
CA LYS A 74 -33.44 23.63 12.76
C LYS A 74 -34.45 24.50 12.02
N THR A 75 -33.97 25.33 11.11
CA THR A 75 -34.80 26.05 10.14
C THR A 75 -35.31 25.09 9.07
N VAL A 76 -36.23 25.56 8.21
CA VAL A 76 -36.73 24.76 7.08
C VAL A 76 -35.64 24.41 6.05
N THR A 77 -34.52 25.13 6.05
CA THR A 77 -33.37 24.88 5.17
C THR A 77 -32.32 23.97 5.81
N GLY A 78 -32.50 23.55 7.07
CA GLY A 78 -31.57 22.66 7.77
C GLY A 78 -30.47 23.39 8.57
N GLU A 79 -30.38 24.71 8.48
CA GLU A 79 -29.46 25.52 9.30
C GLU A 79 -29.99 25.67 10.73
N ALA A 80 -29.11 25.95 11.68
CA ALA A 80 -29.50 26.39 13.02
C ALA A 80 -30.30 27.70 12.97
N LYS A 81 -31.23 27.88 13.90
CA LYS A 81 -32.10 29.07 14.00
C LYS A 81 -31.32 30.34 14.34
N THR A 82 -30.21 30.20 15.05
CA THR A 82 -29.35 31.31 15.46
C THR A 82 -28.00 31.24 14.77
N ARG A 83 -27.41 32.43 14.55
CA ARG A 83 -26.04 32.54 14.03
C ARG A 83 -25.01 31.86 14.95
N THR A 84 -25.23 31.90 16.26
CA THR A 84 -24.33 31.27 17.24
C THR A 84 -24.37 29.75 17.12
N GLY A 85 -25.57 29.17 16.93
CA GLY A 85 -25.74 27.74 16.67
C GLY A 85 -25.02 27.31 15.39
N GLU A 86 -25.22 28.05 14.29
CA GLU A 86 -24.61 27.70 13.01
C GLU A 86 -23.09 27.82 13.05
N ASN A 87 -22.56 28.93 13.58
CA ASN A 87 -21.11 29.10 13.71
C ASN A 87 -20.46 27.99 14.56
N LYS A 88 -21.19 27.44 15.55
CA LYS A 88 -20.71 26.33 16.37
C LYS A 88 -20.72 25.02 15.59
N ALA A 89 -21.76 24.76 14.80
CA ALA A 89 -21.85 23.59 13.92
C ALA A 89 -20.72 23.59 12.88
N ASP A 90 -20.53 24.71 12.17
CA ASP A 90 -19.46 24.90 11.18
C ASP A 90 -18.07 24.71 11.79
N ALA A 91 -17.86 25.19 13.02
CA ALA A 91 -16.59 25.01 13.72
C ALA A 91 -16.31 23.54 14.05
N ILE A 92 -17.34 22.74 14.33
CA ILE A 92 -17.20 21.30 14.57
C ILE A 92 -16.86 20.58 13.27
N GLU A 93 -17.58 20.86 12.18
CA GLU A 93 -17.33 20.27 10.86
C GLU A 93 -15.90 20.60 10.39
N SER A 94 -15.49 21.88 10.48
CA SER A 94 -14.14 22.30 10.08
C SER A 94 -13.05 21.63 10.92
N GLN A 95 -13.27 21.38 12.21
CA GLN A 95 -12.33 20.64 13.05
C GLN A 95 -12.28 19.16 12.68
N GLY A 96 -13.43 18.55 12.36
CA GLY A 96 -13.54 17.19 11.85
C GLY A 96 -12.73 16.99 10.57
N GLU A 97 -12.95 17.84 9.57
CA GLU A 97 -12.25 17.81 8.29
C GLU A 97 -10.73 17.93 8.47
N ARG A 98 -10.26 18.93 9.23
CA ARG A 98 -8.81 19.09 9.48
C ARG A 98 -8.19 17.86 10.12
N LYS A 99 -8.92 17.18 10.99
CA LYS A 99 -8.46 15.96 11.66
C LYS A 99 -8.45 14.78 10.68
N ALA A 100 -9.49 14.64 9.86
CA ALA A 100 -9.56 13.62 8.81
C ALA A 100 -8.39 13.78 7.81
N ASP A 101 -8.16 14.98 7.29
CA ASP A 101 -7.03 15.28 6.40
C ASP A 101 -5.67 14.97 7.04
N ALA A 102 -5.54 15.16 8.35
CA ALA A 102 -4.31 14.82 9.06
C ALA A 102 -4.10 13.31 9.16
N ILE A 103 -5.18 12.53 9.29
CA ILE A 103 -5.14 11.06 9.31
C ILE A 103 -4.75 10.54 7.93
N GLU A 104 -5.40 11.00 6.86
CA GLU A 104 -5.09 10.59 5.48
C GLU A 104 -3.63 10.90 5.13
N ARG A 105 -3.17 12.14 5.40
CA ARG A 105 -1.75 12.50 5.18
C ARG A 105 -0.79 11.62 5.97
N ALA A 106 -1.13 11.24 7.20
CA ALA A 106 -0.27 10.35 7.99
C ALA A 106 -0.27 8.93 7.41
N GLY A 107 -1.41 8.45 6.91
CA GLY A 107 -1.57 7.19 6.21
C GLY A 107 -0.72 7.12 4.94
N GLU A 108 -0.85 8.11 4.06
CA GLU A 108 -0.09 8.22 2.82
C GLU A 108 1.42 8.24 3.08
N ASN A 109 1.90 9.09 3.99
CA ASN A 109 3.32 9.14 4.33
C ASN A 109 3.86 7.80 4.85
N LYS A 110 3.02 7.03 5.56
CA LYS A 110 3.39 5.71 6.08
C LYS A 110 3.39 4.67 4.96
N ALA A 111 2.40 4.70 4.07
CA ALA A 111 2.30 3.81 2.91
C ALA A 111 3.49 4.00 1.97
N ASP A 112 3.85 5.25 1.65
CA ASP A 112 5.02 5.60 0.84
C ASP A 112 6.33 5.10 1.46
N ALA A 113 6.45 5.18 2.80
CA ALA A 113 7.61 4.67 3.51
C ALA A 113 7.72 3.14 3.43
N ILE A 114 6.59 2.43 3.44
CA ILE A 114 6.52 0.97 3.29
C ILE A 114 6.96 0.57 1.88
N GLU A 115 6.38 1.19 0.84
CA GLU A 115 6.73 0.94 -0.56
C GLU A 115 8.21 1.20 -0.83
N LYS A 116 8.73 2.35 -0.37
CA LYS A 116 10.16 2.68 -0.52
C LYS A 116 11.08 1.66 0.16
N SER A 117 10.69 1.17 1.33
CA SER A 117 11.44 0.13 2.03
C SER A 117 11.37 -1.20 1.28
N GLY A 118 10.23 -1.53 0.68
CA GLY A 118 10.04 -2.70 -0.18
C GLY A 118 10.93 -2.66 -1.39
N GLU A 119 10.91 -1.54 -2.13
CA GLU A 119 11.72 -1.33 -3.32
C GLU A 119 13.22 -1.45 -3.00
N SER A 120 13.67 -0.78 -1.94
CA SER A 120 15.07 -0.85 -1.52
C SER A 120 15.52 -2.28 -1.19
N LYS A 121 14.62 -3.11 -0.67
CA LYS A 121 14.88 -4.52 -0.35
C LYS A 121 14.86 -5.39 -1.61
N ALA A 122 13.92 -5.15 -2.53
CA ALA A 122 13.84 -5.83 -3.82
C ALA A 122 15.10 -5.57 -4.66
N ASP A 123 15.53 -4.31 -4.78
CA ASP A 123 16.79 -3.92 -5.42
C ASP A 123 18.02 -4.63 -4.82
N ALA A 124 18.04 -4.79 -3.49
CA ALA A 124 19.13 -5.44 -2.80
C ALA A 124 19.16 -6.96 -3.03
N ILE A 125 18.03 -7.56 -3.41
CA ILE A 125 17.93 -8.97 -3.81
C ILE A 125 18.44 -9.13 -5.24
N GLU A 126 17.97 -8.30 -6.17
CA GLU A 126 18.36 -8.34 -7.58
C GLU A 126 19.87 -8.11 -7.76
N LYS A 127 20.48 -7.21 -6.97
CA LYS A 127 21.95 -6.97 -7.02
C LYS A 127 22.81 -8.14 -6.54
N ARG A 128 22.23 -9.19 -5.98
CA ARG A 128 22.95 -10.37 -5.48
C ARG A 128 22.94 -11.54 -6.46
N ASP A 129 22.21 -11.41 -7.56
CA ASP A 129 22.18 -12.34 -8.69
C ASP A 129 23.38 -12.10 -9.63
#